data_AF-A0A096MAI2-F1
#
_entry.id   AF-A0A096MAI2-F1
#
_cell.length_a   1.000
_cell.length_b   1.000
_cell.length_c   1.000
_cell.angle_alpha   90.00
_cell.angle_beta   90.00
_cell.angle_gamma   90.00
#
_symmetry.space_group_name_H-M   'P 1'
#
loop_
_entity.id
_entity.type
_entity.pdbx_description
1 polymer ?
#
loop_
_entity_poly.entity_id
_entity_poly.type
_entity_poly.pdbx_seq_one_letter_code
_entity_poly.pdbx_strand_id
1 'polypeptide(L)' 'MMIFLRRGSARVPDSVVPVIWLLAASLGAVLAKDTAFVEVVLFESSPNGDYTTYTTGLQGRFSEAGATISAEGEIVQVR' A
#
# COMPACT_ATOMS: atom_id res chain seq x y z
N MET A 1 -30.39 42.20 24.47
CA MET A 1 -29.01 41.96 24.97
C MET A 1 -28.60 40.57 24.49
N MET A 2 -27.68 40.47 23.53
CA MET A 2 -27.29 39.19 22.94
C MET A 2 -26.29 38.46 23.84
N ILE A 3 -26.64 37.24 24.21
CA ILE A 3 -25.83 36.36 25.07
C ILE A 3 -24.89 35.61 24.13
N PHE A 4 -23.60 35.97 24.13
CA PHE A 4 -22.59 35.26 23.35
C PHE A 4 -22.46 33.83 23.87
N LEU A 5 -22.80 32.83 23.05
CA LEU A 5 -22.36 31.45 23.29
C LEU A 5 -20.83 31.43 23.18
N ARG A 6 -20.14 31.38 24.32
CA ARG A 6 -18.72 31.01 24.39
C ARG A 6 -18.59 29.59 23.85
N ARG A 7 -18.25 29.47 22.57
CA ARG A 7 -17.77 28.24 21.95
C ARG A 7 -16.45 27.89 22.63
N GLY A 8 -16.52 27.05 23.66
CA GLY A 8 -15.36 26.45 24.30
C GLY A 8 -14.59 25.66 23.24
N SER A 9 -13.46 26.20 22.81
CA SER A 9 -12.49 25.46 22.01
C SER A 9 -11.92 24.38 22.93
N ALA A 10 -12.42 23.15 22.77
CA ALA A 10 -11.90 21.97 23.45
C ALA A 10 -10.42 21.83 23.05
N ARG A 11 -9.52 22.30 23.91
CA ARG A 11 -8.08 22.09 23.76
C ARG A 11 -7.84 20.60 23.88
N VAL A 12 -7.53 19.96 22.76
CA VAL A 12 -7.02 18.58 22.75
C VAL A 12 -5.77 18.58 23.64
N PRO A 13 -5.67 17.70 24.66
CA PRO A 13 -4.49 17.64 25.49
C PRO A 13 -3.26 17.33 24.62
N ASP A 14 -2.15 18.04 24.83
CA ASP A 14 -0.92 17.87 24.04
C ASP A 14 -0.40 16.42 24.02
N SER A 15 -0.74 15.62 25.04
CA SER A 15 -0.43 14.18 25.13
C SER A 15 -1.25 13.29 24.19
N VAL A 16 -2.37 13.77 23.65
CA VAL A 16 -3.24 12.99 22.73
C VAL A 16 -2.74 13.06 21.30
N VAL A 17 -2.09 14.16 20.92
CA VAL A 17 -1.49 14.36 19.59
C VAL A 17 -0.48 13.26 19.23
N PRO A 18 0.54 12.93 20.05
CA PRO A 18 1.51 11.88 19.71
C PRO A 18 0.86 10.49 19.65
N VAL A 19 -0.17 10.22 20.45
CA VAL A 19 -0.91 8.95 20.42
C VAL A 19 -1.67 8.80 19.09
N ILE A 20 -2.30 9.86 18.61
CA ILE A 20 -2.98 9.88 17.31
C ILE A 20 -1.96 9.65 16.17
N TRP A 21 -0.78 10.27 16.24
CA TRP A 21 0.27 10.05 15.23
C TRP A 21 0.79 8.62 15.24
N LEU A 22 1.02 8.02 16.41
CA LEU A 22 1.42 6.62 16.52
C LEU A 22 0.35 5.68 15.94
N LEU A 23 -0.91 5.95 16.22
CA LEU A 23 -2.04 5.16 15.72
C LEU A 23 -2.15 5.27 14.18
N ALA A 24 -2.01 6.48 13.63
CA ALA A 24 -2.00 6.71 12.19
C ALA A 24 -0.82 6.01 11.49
N ALA A 25 0.38 6.09 12.07
CA ALA A 25 1.57 5.43 11.54
C ALA A 25 1.45 3.89 11.57
N SER A 26 0.92 3.33 12.66
CA SER A 26 0.70 1.88 12.78
C SER A 26 -0.37 1.38 11.81
N LEU A 27 -1.49 2.10 11.63
CA LEU A 27 -2.48 1.77 10.60
C LEU A 27 -1.89 1.82 9.19
N GLY A 28 -1.07 2.84 8.88
CA GLY A 28 -0.38 2.96 7.60
C GLY A 28 0.58 1.79 7.34
N ALA A 29 1.33 1.36 8.36
CA ALA A 29 2.23 0.22 8.25
C ALA A 29 1.48 -1.11 8.03
N VAL A 30 0.32 -1.30 8.68
CA VAL A 30 -0.53 -2.48 8.46
C VAL A 30 -1.08 -2.50 7.03
N LEU A 31 -1.58 -1.37 6.54
CA LEU A 31 -2.10 -1.25 5.17
C LEU A 31 -1.01 -1.47 4.11
N ALA A 32 0.21 -0.99 4.36
CA ALA A 32 1.35 -1.20 3.47
C ALA A 32 1.75 -2.68 3.40
N LYS A 33 1.67 -3.40 4.52
CA LYS A 33 2.08 -4.82 4.61
C LYS A 33 1.22 -5.74 3.74
N ASP A 34 -0.04 -5.39 3.53
CA ASP A 34 -0.97 -6.20 2.73
C ASP A 34 -0.93 -5.89 1.24
N THR A 35 -0.25 -4.82 0.82
CA THR A 35 -0.23 -4.37 -0.57
C THR A 35 0.77 -5.20 -1.36
N ALA A 36 0.32 -5.82 -2.45
CA ALA A 36 1.16 -6.57 -3.38
C ALA A 36 1.39 -5.76 -4.66
N PHE A 37 2.65 -5.51 -5.00
CA PHE A 37 3.02 -4.93 -6.30
C PHE A 37 3.25 -6.07 -7.29
N VAL A 38 2.64 -5.97 -8.47
CA VAL A 38 2.76 -6.99 -9.52
C VAL A 38 3.30 -6.31 -10.77
N GLU A 39 4.46 -6.76 -11.23
CA GLU A 39 5.02 -6.33 -12.51
C GLU A 39 4.86 -7.45 -13.53
N VAL A 40 4.10 -7.17 -14.58
CA VAL A 40 3.94 -8.09 -15.72
C VAL A 40 4.96 -7.70 -16.77
N VAL A 41 5.84 -8.63 -17.10
CA VAL A 41 6.93 -8.43 -18.07
C VAL A 41 6.61 -9.21 -19.34
N LEU A 42 6.38 -8.48 -20.44
CA LEU A 42 6.43 -9.04 -21.78
C LEU A 42 7.85 -8.92 -22.30
N PHE A 43 8.36 -9.93 -22.99
CA PHE A 43 9.72 -9.90 -23.53
C PHE A 43 9.79 -10.43 -24.96
N GLU A 44 10.68 -9.83 -25.75
CA GLU A 44 11.05 -10.26 -27.09
C GLU A 44 12.55 -10.54 -27.14
N SER A 45 12.94 -11.73 -27.60
CA SER A 45 14.35 -12.09 -27.77
C SER A 45 14.86 -11.65 -29.14
N SER A 46 16.05 -11.06 -29.19
CA SER A 46 16.73 -10.71 -30.43
C SER A 46 17.72 -11.80 -30.87
N PRO A 47 18.11 -11.84 -32.17
CA PRO A 47 19.03 -12.85 -32.69
C PRO A 47 20.44 -12.85 -32.06
N ASN A 48 20.85 -11.72 -31.47
CA ASN A 48 22.09 -11.58 -30.73
C ASN A 48 21.98 -12.04 -29.26
N GLY A 49 20.81 -12.52 -28.82
CA GLY A 49 20.57 -13.06 -27.49
C GLY A 49 20.14 -12.04 -26.44
N ASP A 50 19.96 -10.77 -26.82
CA ASP A 50 19.41 -9.75 -25.93
C ASP A 50 17.89 -9.89 -25.80
N TYR A 51 17.32 -9.21 -24.80
CA TYR A 51 15.88 -9.13 -24.60
C TYR A 51 15.43 -7.68 -24.59
N THR A 52 14.35 -7.40 -25.32
CA THR A 52 13.58 -6.17 -25.15
C THR A 52 12.40 -6.48 -24.24
N THR A 53 12.22 -5.72 -23.16
CA THR A 53 11.15 -5.95 -22.18
C THR A 53 10.18 -4.78 -22.11
N TYR A 54 8.90 -5.10 -21.94
CA TYR A 54 7.83 -4.14 -21.72
C TYR A 54 7.14 -4.48 -20.40
N THR A 55 7.31 -3.62 -19.39
CA THR A 55 6.83 -3.86 -18.03
C THR A 55 5.58 -3.05 -17.76
N THR A 56 4.53 -3.71 -17.25
CA THR A 56 3.30 -3.06 -16.76
C THR A 56 3.17 -3.30 -15.26
N GLY A 57 3.05 -2.22 -14.50
CA GLY A 57 2.85 -2.28 -13.05
C GLY A 57 1.37 -2.32 -12.66
N LEU A 58 1.04 -3.18 -11.70
CA LEU A 58 -0.29 -3.37 -11.12
C LEU A 58 -0.18 -3.46 -9.59
N GLN A 59 -1.31 -3.27 -8.91
CA GLN A 59 -1.41 -3.43 -7.46
C GLN A 59 -2.54 -4.39 -7.10
N GLY A 60 -2.30 -5.21 -6.09
CA GLY A 60 -3.26 -6.11 -5.49
C GLY A 60 -3.06 -6.18 -3.97
N ARG A 61 -3.63 -7.21 -3.35
CA ARG A 61 -3.43 -7.50 -1.93
C ARG A 61 -2.99 -8.94 -1.73
N PHE A 62 -2.12 -9.16 -0.75
CA PHE A 62 -1.84 -10.50 -0.26
C PHE A 62 -3.08 -11.05 0.46
N SER A 63 -3.39 -12.33 0.21
CA SER A 63 -4.42 -13.05 0.95
C SER A 63 -3.85 -13.55 2.28
N GLU A 64 -4.64 -13.50 3.35
CA GLU A 64 -4.27 -14.06 4.66
C GLU A 64 -4.15 -15.60 4.64
N ALA A 65 -4.71 -16.26 3.61
CA ALA A 65 -4.62 -17.72 3.46
C ALA A 65 -3.24 -18.21 2.97
N GLY A 66 -2.36 -17.30 2.53
CA GLY A 66 -1.04 -17.61 1.99
C GLY A 66 0.09 -16.87 2.70
N ALA A 67 1.33 -17.13 2.28
CA ALA A 67 2.49 -16.42 2.79
C ALA A 67 2.61 -15.02 2.14
N THR A 68 2.88 -13.99 2.95
CA THR A 68 3.20 -12.63 2.49
C THR A 68 4.68 -12.55 2.10
N ILE A 69 5.03 -13.14 0.96
CA ILE A 69 6.38 -13.16 0.41
C ILE A 69 6.38 -12.80 -1.07
N SER A 70 7.51 -12.32 -1.58
CA SER A 70 7.69 -12.12 -3.02
C SER A 70 7.71 -13.45 -3.77
N ALA A 71 7.29 -13.41 -5.04
CA ALA A 71 7.39 -14.53 -5.97
C ALA A 71 7.60 -14.01 -7.39
N GLU A 72 8.27 -14.81 -8.21
CA GLU A 72 8.51 -14.57 -9.63
C GLU A 72 8.32 -15.86 -10.42
N GLY A 73 7.91 -15.76 -11.68
CA GLY A 73 7.70 -16.91 -12.55
C GLY A 73 6.91 -16.60 -13.81
N GLU A 74 6.82 -17.58 -14.70
CA GLU A 74 5.99 -17.50 -15.90
C GLU A 74 4.49 -17.51 -15.52
N ILE A 75 3.72 -16.61 -16.14
CA ILE A 75 2.28 -16.49 -15.88
C ILE A 75 1.54 -17.58 -16.65
N VAL A 76 0.89 -18.50 -15.93
CA VAL A 76 0.05 -19.56 -16.49
C VAL A 76 -1.40 -19.36 -16.06
N GLN A 77 -2.31 -19.17 -17.02
CA GLN A 77 -3.75 -19.11 -16.74
C GLN A 77 -4.31 -20.53 -16.58
N VAL A 78 -4.64 -20.92 -15.34
CA VAL A 78 -5.35 -22.17 -15.05
C VAL A 78 -6.86 -21.88 -14.99
N ARG A 79 -7.66 -22.67 -15.71
CA ARG A 79 -9.13 -22.54 -15.78
C ARG A 79 -9.82 -23.75 -15.18
#